data_AF-A0A7I9YA73-F1
#
_entry.id   AF-A0A7I9YA73-F1
#
_cell.length_a   1.000
_cell.length_b   1.000
_cell.length_c   1.000
_cell.angle_alpha   90.00
_cell.angle_beta   90.00
_cell.angle_gamma   90.00
#
_symmetry.space_group_name_H-M   'P 1'
#
loop_
_entity.id
_entity.type
_entity.pdbx_description
1 polymer ?
#
loop_
_entity_poly.entity_id
_entity_poly.type
_entity_poly.pdbx_seq_one_letter_code
_entity_poly.pdbx_strand_id
1 'polypeptide(L)' 'MTQSDRVSSLVAADSAYVDDLLNTLPDTYKALARQGIYGDFFSFYMCDAVLKLNGKGGQPVYVKLASQPTGRCAPK' A
#
# COMPACT_ATOMS: atom_id res chain seq x y z
N MET A 1 29.14 -15.96 -15.12
CA MET A 1 27.92 -15.65 -14.33
C MET A 1 28.30 -15.25 -12.90
N THR A 2 29.19 -14.27 -12.70
CA THR A 2 29.73 -13.95 -11.36
C THR A 2 28.71 -13.29 -10.42
N GLN A 3 27.71 -12.61 -10.99
CA GLN A 3 26.70 -11.90 -10.22
C GLN A 3 25.61 -12.85 -9.69
N SER A 4 25.30 -13.92 -10.43
CA SER A 4 24.34 -14.93 -10.00
C SER A 4 24.88 -15.70 -8.79
N ASP A 5 26.14 -16.14 -8.85
CA ASP A 5 26.79 -16.87 -7.75
C ASP A 5 26.86 -16.03 -6.47
N ARG A 6 27.10 -14.72 -6.62
CA ARG A 6 27.11 -13.78 -5.49
C ARG A 6 25.73 -13.61 -4.85
N VAL A 7 24.66 -13.54 -5.66
CA VAL A 7 23.30 -13.46 -5.13
C VAL A 7 22.93 -14.77 -4.43
N SER A 8 23.25 -15.90 -5.02
CA SER A 8 23.00 -17.21 -4.42
C SER A 8 23.71 -17.39 -3.07
N SER A 9 24.96 -16.95 -2.94
CA SER A 9 25.69 -17.05 -1.68
C SER A 9 25.12 -16.14 -0.58
N LEU A 10 24.67 -14.94 -0.94
CA LEU A 10 24.02 -14.01 -0.01
C LEU A 10 22.66 -14.53 0.47
N VAL A 11 21.84 -15.06 -0.45
CA VAL A 11 20.54 -15.65 -0.10
C VAL A 11 20.71 -16.89 0.78
N ALA A 12 21.71 -17.73 0.50
CA ALA A 12 22.00 -18.88 1.35
C ALA A 12 22.46 -18.46 2.76
N ALA A 13 23.29 -17.43 2.86
CA ALA A 13 23.77 -16.90 4.14
C ALA A 13 22.65 -16.30 5.00
N ASP A 14 21.57 -15.78 4.37
CA ASP A 14 20.46 -15.11 5.06
C ASP A 14 19.10 -15.79 4.80
N SER A 15 19.13 -17.11 4.63
CA SER A 15 17.98 -17.90 4.19
C SER A 15 16.75 -17.76 5.09
N ALA A 16 16.93 -17.65 6.41
CA ALA A 16 15.82 -17.50 7.36
C ALA A 16 15.09 -16.16 7.19
N TYR A 17 15.83 -15.06 6.96
CA TYR A 17 15.23 -13.75 6.70
C TYR A 17 14.52 -13.74 5.35
N VAL A 18 15.13 -14.33 4.32
CA VAL A 18 14.50 -14.44 2.99
C VAL A 18 13.22 -15.26 3.06
N ASP A 19 13.19 -16.34 3.83
CA ASP A 19 12.00 -17.19 4.00
C ASP A 19 10.86 -16.46 4.74
N ASP A 20 11.16 -15.78 5.86
CA ASP A 20 10.18 -14.96 6.58
C ASP A 20 9.64 -13.80 5.72
N LEU A 21 10.53 -13.15 4.95
CA LEU A 21 10.16 -12.13 3.98
C LEU A 21 9.18 -12.70 2.94
N LEU A 22 9.53 -13.80 2.28
CA LEU A 22 8.65 -14.44 1.29
C LEU A 22 7.29 -14.88 1.87
N ASN A 23 7.24 -15.24 3.16
CA ASN A 23 6.00 -15.59 3.85
C ASN A 23 5.13 -14.36 4.20
N THR A 24 5.73 -13.18 4.41
CA THR A 24 5.02 -11.95 4.81
C THR A 24 4.63 -11.04 3.65
N LEU A 25 5.33 -11.13 2.52
CA LEU A 25 5.01 -10.37 1.30
C LEU A 25 3.61 -10.61 0.70
N PRO A 26 3.04 -11.82 0.67
CA PRO A 26 1.89 -12.13 -0.17
C PRO A 26 0.67 -11.26 0.14
N ASP A 27 0.37 -10.99 1.40
CA ASP A 27 -0.86 -10.28 1.75
C ASP A 27 -0.75 -8.78 1.49
N THR A 28 0.41 -8.19 1.77
CA THR A 28 0.69 -6.78 1.45
C THR A 28 0.72 -6.55 -0.06
N TYR A 29 1.38 -7.45 -0.82
CA TYR A 29 1.41 -7.37 -2.29
C TYR A 29 0.04 -7.62 -2.92
N LYS A 30 -0.77 -8.54 -2.39
CA LYS A 30 -2.17 -8.74 -2.85
C LYS A 30 -3.01 -7.49 -2.62
N ALA A 31 -2.86 -6.82 -1.47
CA ALA A 31 -3.58 -5.59 -1.19
C ALA A 31 -3.16 -4.45 -2.14
N LEU A 32 -1.85 -4.30 -2.38
CA LEU A 32 -1.32 -3.33 -3.33
C LEU A 32 -1.73 -3.64 -4.77
N ALA A 33 -1.66 -4.91 -5.20
CA ALA A 33 -2.05 -5.33 -6.54
C ALA A 33 -3.54 -5.09 -6.84
N ARG A 34 -4.42 -5.23 -5.84
CA ARG A 34 -5.85 -4.89 -6.00
C ARG A 34 -6.09 -3.39 -6.17
N GLN A 35 -5.34 -2.56 -5.46
CA GLN A 35 -5.48 -1.10 -5.53
C GLN A 35 -4.81 -0.54 -6.79
N GLY A 36 -3.68 -1.12 -7.20
CA GLY A 36 -2.91 -0.74 -8.38
C GLY A 36 -3.28 -1.49 -9.65
N ILE A 37 -4.34 -2.30 -9.67
CA ILE A 37 -4.72 -3.09 -10.86
C ILE A 37 -5.01 -2.21 -12.07
N TYR A 38 -5.41 -0.96 -11.81
CA TYR A 38 -5.71 0.04 -12.82
C TYR A 38 -4.53 1.00 -13.08
N GLY A 39 -3.43 0.88 -12.33
CA GLY A 39 -2.21 1.67 -12.50
C GLY A 39 -2.38 3.14 -12.14
N ASP A 40 -2.88 3.94 -13.07
CA ASP A 40 -2.93 5.41 -13.03
C ASP A 40 -4.33 5.99 -12.74
N PHE A 41 -5.37 5.15 -12.71
CA PHE A 41 -6.74 5.62 -12.53
C PHE A 41 -7.54 4.76 -11.55
N PHE A 42 -8.55 5.36 -10.93
CA PHE A 42 -9.51 4.64 -10.09
C PHE A 42 -10.78 4.38 -10.87
N SER A 43 -11.20 3.11 -10.97
CA SER A 43 -12.48 2.70 -11.60
C SER A 43 -13.73 3.02 -10.76
N PHE A 44 -13.61 3.83 -9.71
CA PHE A 44 -14.71 4.23 -8.85
C PHE A 44 -14.77 5.75 -8.70
N TYR A 45 -15.97 6.26 -8.41
CA TYR A 45 -16.17 7.66 -8.13
C TYR A 45 -15.94 7.94 -6.65
N MET A 46 -15.07 8.90 -6.33
CA MET A 46 -14.70 9.24 -4.97
C MET A 46 -15.54 10.42 -4.47
N CYS A 47 -16.42 10.18 -3.48
CA CYS A 47 -17.22 11.22 -2.86
C CYS A 47 -16.45 12.02 -1.82
N ASP A 48 -15.62 11.33 -1.03
CA ASP A 48 -14.83 11.90 0.05
C ASP A 48 -13.44 11.23 0.07
N ALA A 49 -12.41 12.03 0.34
CA ALA A 49 -11.05 11.56 0.59
C ALA A 49 -10.58 12.10 1.93
N VAL A 50 -10.19 11.21 2.85
CA VAL A 50 -9.72 11.58 4.19
C VAL A 50 -8.37 10.93 4.46
N LEU A 51 -7.40 11.74 4.83
CA LEU A 51 -6.06 11.30 5.18
C LEU A 51 -5.94 11.22 6.70
N LYS A 52 -5.65 10.03 7.21
CA LYS A 52 -5.32 9.81 8.62
C LYS A 52 -3.82 10.01 8.82
N LEU A 53 -3.46 10.93 9.69
CA LEU A 53 -2.09 11.31 10.02
C LEU A 53 -1.88 11.16 11.53
N ASN A 54 -0.63 11.03 11.95
CA ASN A 54 -0.28 11.15 13.36
C ASN A 54 0.04 12.62 13.66
N GLY A 55 -0.79 13.26 14.49
CA GLY A 55 -0.56 14.61 14.98
C GLY A 55 0.52 14.69 16.05
N LYS A 56 0.74 15.91 16.57
CA LYS A 56 1.67 16.13 17.67
C LYS A 56 1.25 15.31 18.89
N GLY A 57 2.11 14.41 19.35
CA GLY A 57 1.82 13.48 20.45
C GLY A 57 1.25 12.12 20.04
N GLY A 58 1.30 11.75 18.75
CA GLY A 58 0.89 10.42 18.27
C GLY A 58 -0.62 10.21 18.14
N GLN A 59 -1.40 11.25 18.36
CA GLN A 59 -2.86 11.21 18.25
C GLN A 59 -3.28 11.19 16.79
N PRO A 60 -4.27 10.36 16.40
CA PRO A 60 -4.75 10.33 15.03
C PRO A 60 -5.47 11.63 14.68
N VAL A 61 -4.99 12.33 13.66
CA VAL A 61 -5.59 13.52 13.05
C VAL A 61 -6.14 13.14 11.68
N TYR A 62 -7.36 13.58 11.38
CA TYR A 62 -8.02 13.30 10.11
C TYR A 62 -8.11 14.59 9.29
N VAL A 63 -7.47 14.62 8.13
CA VAL A 63 -7.47 15.76 7.20
C VAL A 63 -8.34 15.41 6.00
N LYS A 64 -9.39 16.19 5.76
CA LYS A 64 -10.25 16.02 4.59
C LYS A 64 -9.55 16.61 3.36
N LEU A 65 -9.25 15.76 2.37
CA LEU A 65 -8.53 16.14 1.16
C LEU A 65 -9.48 16.57 0.03
N ALA A 66 -10.60 15.87 -0.11
CA ALA A 66 -11.61 16.14 -1.13
C ALA A 66 -13.00 15.80 -0.58
N SER A 67 -14.01 16.55 -1.01
CA SER A 67 -15.41 16.30 -0.67
C SER A 67 -16.34 16.85 -1.75
N GLN A 68 -17.29 16.03 -2.20
CA GLN A 68 -18.36 16.46 -3.09
C GLN A 68 -19.72 16.41 -2.36
N PRO A 69 -20.30 17.57 -1.98
CA PRO A 69 -21.57 17.62 -1.25
C PRO A 69 -22.83 17.59 -2.14
N THR A 70 -22.69 17.63 -3.46
CA THR A 70 -23.79 17.71 -4.43
C THR A 70 -23.73 16.58 -5.46
N GLY A 71 -24.71 16.50 -6.36
CA GLY A 71 -24.69 15.53 -7.45
C GLY A 71 -24.75 14.08 -6.96
N ARG A 72 -23.78 13.25 -7.38
CA ARG A 72 -23.76 11.80 -7.12
C ARG A 72 -23.66 11.45 -5.62
N CYS A 73 -23.12 12.37 -4.83
CA CYS A 73 -22.83 12.19 -3.42
C CYS A 73 -23.72 13.05 -2.51
N ALA A 74 -24.79 13.65 -3.06
CA ALA A 74 -25.74 14.44 -2.28
C ALA A 74 -26.41 13.57 -1.18
N PRO A 75 -26.58 14.10 0.06
CA PRO A 75 -27.27 13.38 1.13
C PRO A 75 -28.70 12.99 0.73
N LYS A 76 -29.16 11.83 1.19
CA LYS A 76 -30.57 11.39 1.10
C LYS A 76 -31.26 11.52 2.45
#